data_AF-A0A3S9CQ50-F1
#
_entry.id   AF-A0A3S9CQ50-F1
#
_cell.length_a   1.000
_cell.length_b   1.000
_cell.length_c   1.000
_cell.angle_alpha   90.00
_cell.angle_beta   90.00
_cell.angle_gamma   90.00
#
_symmetry.space_group_name_H-M   'P 1'
#
loop_
_entity.id
_entity.type
_entity.pdbx_description
1 polymer ?
#
loop_
_entity_poly.entity_id
_entity_poly.type
_entity_poly.pdbx_seq_one_letter_code
_entity_poly.pdbx_strand_id
1 'polypeptide(L)'
;MAKSDEDNFRIEVWDREETTLVETICRSPDSFVSQAAWQSAIRRRPGMLLIHRNGQHVMEKIITPGEPTIPPQTIVDGSVHAGLDVSLGDLRDWHRLRAWCKNCSHHAEVKPAALIKRYGKDALFSTVEKALFCTSCDRGGPVRLEIHKLPRN
;
A
#
# COMPACT_ATOMS: atom_id res chain seq x y z
N MET A 1 24.61 -13.11 28.19
CA MET A 1 23.33 -13.81 28.43
C MET A 1 22.25 -12.74 28.46
N ALA A 2 21.65 -12.44 27.31
CA ALA A 2 20.55 -11.47 27.25
C ALA A 2 19.30 -12.17 27.79
N LYS A 3 18.82 -11.71 28.93
CA LYS A 3 17.59 -12.15 29.60
C LYS A 3 16.51 -11.11 29.30
N SER A 4 15.65 -11.42 28.33
CA SER A 4 14.20 -11.16 28.33
C SER A 4 13.68 -11.34 26.91
N ASP A 5 12.49 -11.92 26.76
CA ASP A 5 11.69 -11.86 25.52
C ASP A 5 11.14 -10.44 25.26
N GLU A 6 11.59 -9.45 26.04
CA GLU A 6 11.28 -8.04 25.85
C GLU A 6 12.15 -7.53 24.70
N ASP A 7 11.55 -6.74 23.82
CA ASP A 7 12.17 -6.22 22.59
C ASP A 7 12.31 -7.29 21.49
N ASN A 8 11.29 -8.13 21.34
CA ASN A 8 11.12 -9.00 20.17
C ASN A 8 9.78 -8.72 19.51
N PHE A 9 9.67 -7.52 18.92
CA PHE A 9 8.46 -7.07 18.25
C PHE A 9 8.26 -7.80 16.94
N ARG A 10 7.06 -8.33 16.72
CA ARG A 10 6.67 -8.91 15.43
C ARG A 10 5.27 -8.53 15.03
N ILE A 11 5.07 -8.39 13.73
CA ILE A 11 3.74 -8.19 13.15
C ILE A 11 3.41 -9.42 12.31
N GLU A 12 2.39 -10.12 12.74
CA GLU A 12 1.87 -11.32 12.11
C GLU A 12 0.61 -10.98 11.31
N VAL A 13 0.50 -11.57 10.12
CA VAL A 13 -0.68 -11.52 9.27
C VAL A 13 -1.30 -12.91 9.29
N TRP A 14 -2.54 -12.98 9.74
CA TRP A 14 -3.33 -14.18 9.81
C TRP A 14 -4.51 -14.07 8.84
N ASP A 15 -5.08 -15.21 8.48
CA ASP A 15 -6.42 -15.24 7.92
C ASP A 15 -7.43 -14.65 8.91
N ARG A 16 -8.60 -14.26 8.41
CA ARG A 16 -9.60 -13.55 9.21
C ARG A 16 -10.08 -14.34 10.44
N GLU A 17 -10.03 -15.66 10.35
CA GLU A 17 -10.46 -16.60 11.39
C GLU A 17 -9.35 -17.01 12.37
N GLU A 18 -8.12 -16.47 12.22
CA GLU A 18 -6.94 -16.81 13.04
C GLU A 18 -6.60 -18.31 13.04
N THR A 19 -6.89 -19.01 11.94
CA THR A 19 -6.55 -20.43 11.81
C THR A 19 -5.15 -20.61 11.26
N THR A 20 -4.74 -19.72 10.36
CA THR A 20 -3.53 -19.86 9.56
C THR A 20 -2.72 -18.58 9.58
N LEU A 21 -1.48 -18.69 10.06
CA LEU A 21 -0.49 -17.64 9.91
C LEU A 21 -0.10 -17.54 8.43
N VAL A 22 -0.47 -16.45 7.78
CA VAL A 22 -0.16 -16.19 6.38
C VAL A 22 1.29 -15.76 6.23
N GLU A 23 1.74 -14.80 7.05
CA GLU A 23 3.13 -14.33 7.03
C GLU A 23 3.50 -13.55 8.30
N THR A 24 4.81 -13.34 8.51
CA THR A 24 5.33 -12.36 9.48
C THR A 24 6.03 -11.24 8.72
N ILE A 25 5.44 -10.04 8.72
CA ILE A 25 5.87 -8.92 7.87
C ILE A 25 6.92 -8.00 8.51
N CYS A 26 7.08 -8.08 9.84
CA CYS A 26 8.08 -7.31 10.56
C CYS A 26 8.61 -8.12 11.74
N ARG A 27 9.92 -8.05 11.95
CA ARG A 27 10.60 -8.41 13.19
C ARG A 27 11.55 -7.28 13.54
N SER A 28 11.41 -6.72 14.73
CA SER A 28 12.21 -5.57 15.18
C SER A 28 12.48 -5.69 16.67
N PRO A 29 13.69 -5.35 17.14
CA PRO A 29 13.92 -5.11 18.56
C PRO A 29 13.53 -3.69 19.00
N ASP A 30 13.24 -2.80 18.05
CA ASP A 30 12.86 -1.41 18.33
C ASP A 30 11.35 -1.22 18.25
N SER A 31 10.77 -0.65 19.31
CA SER A 31 9.33 -0.42 19.47
C SER A 31 8.77 0.69 18.56
N PHE A 32 9.56 1.71 18.24
CA PHE A 32 9.14 2.77 17.31
C PHE A 32 9.10 2.24 15.88
N VAL A 33 10.11 1.45 15.50
CA VAL A 33 10.15 0.80 14.18
C VAL A 33 8.98 -0.18 14.03
N SER A 34 8.70 -0.98 15.06
CA SER A 34 7.57 -1.91 15.03
C SER A 34 6.23 -1.18 14.94
N GLN A 35 6.04 -0.07 15.68
CA GLN A 35 4.81 0.72 15.61
C GLN A 35 4.62 1.39 14.24
N ALA A 36 5.70 1.89 13.62
CA ALA A 36 5.63 2.44 12.27
C ALA A 36 5.25 1.36 11.23
N ALA A 37 5.83 0.16 11.38
CA ALA A 37 5.47 -0.99 10.55
C ALA A 37 4.00 -1.40 10.75
N TRP A 38 3.48 -1.34 11.98
CA TRP A 38 2.09 -1.65 12.32
C TRP A 38 1.10 -0.73 11.60
N GLN A 39 1.33 0.59 11.64
CA GLN A 39 0.51 1.56 10.91
C GLN A 39 0.53 1.33 9.40
N SER A 40 1.67 0.90 8.86
CA SER A 40 1.79 0.54 7.45
C SER A 40 1.05 -0.77 7.12
N ALA A 41 1.12 -1.76 8.02
CA ALA A 41 0.49 -3.07 7.87
C ALA A 41 -1.04 -2.97 7.78
N ILE A 42 -1.66 -2.14 8.65
CA ILE A 42 -3.12 -1.92 8.66
C ILE A 42 -3.62 -1.49 7.28
N ARG A 43 -2.86 -0.63 6.59
CA ARG A 43 -3.20 -0.13 5.24
C ARG A 43 -2.91 -1.15 4.13
N ARG A 44 -2.00 -2.10 4.35
CA ARG A 44 -1.46 -3.01 3.33
C ARG A 44 -2.13 -4.38 3.27
N ARG A 45 -3.01 -4.69 4.22
CA ARG A 45 -3.57 -6.03 4.41
C ARG A 45 -5.08 -5.96 4.67
N PRO A 46 -5.90 -5.36 3.79
CA PRO A 46 -7.34 -5.21 4.03
C PRO A 46 -8.04 -6.56 4.22
N GLY A 47 -8.97 -6.64 5.18
CA GLY A 47 -9.74 -7.84 5.47
C GLY A 47 -8.98 -8.99 6.14
N MET A 48 -7.71 -8.77 6.52
CA MET A 48 -6.86 -9.74 7.21
C MET A 48 -6.79 -9.44 8.70
N LEU A 49 -6.47 -10.45 9.50
CA LEU A 49 -6.20 -10.29 10.92
C LEU A 49 -4.73 -9.95 11.11
N LEU A 50 -4.46 -8.81 11.74
CA LEU A 50 -3.10 -8.41 12.13
C LEU A 50 -2.92 -8.57 13.63
N ILE A 51 -1.76 -9.09 14.04
CA ILE A 51 -1.37 -9.22 15.44
C ILE A 51 0.01 -8.60 15.63
N HIS A 52 0.11 -7.55 16.44
CA HIS A 52 1.36 -6.96 16.91
C HIS A 52 1.74 -7.62 18.24
N ARG A 53 2.92 -8.23 18.31
CA ARG A 53 3.41 -8.93 19.50
C ARG A 53 4.74 -8.35 19.96
N ASN A 54 5.02 -8.42 21.26
CA ASN A 54 6.33 -8.28 21.86
C ASN A 54 6.64 -9.57 22.63
N GLY A 55 7.55 -10.39 22.12
CA GLY A 55 7.74 -11.74 22.65
C GLY A 55 6.44 -12.56 22.52
N GLN A 56 5.94 -13.16 23.59
CA GLN A 56 4.65 -13.87 23.55
C GLN A 56 3.44 -12.95 23.75
N HIS A 57 3.66 -11.74 24.25
CA HIS A 57 2.59 -10.80 24.57
C HIS A 57 1.96 -10.21 23.31
N VAL A 58 0.63 -10.18 23.24
CA VAL A 58 -0.13 -9.49 22.19
C VAL A 58 -0.32 -8.04 22.62
N MET A 59 0.29 -7.12 21.87
CA MET A 59 0.15 -5.69 22.11
C MET A 59 -1.12 -5.14 21.47
N GLU A 60 -1.31 -5.44 20.18
CA GLU A 60 -2.46 -4.99 19.42
C GLU A 60 -2.94 -6.13 18.50
N LYS A 61 -4.25 -6.17 18.27
CA LYS A 61 -4.89 -7.14 17.38
C LYS A 61 -6.08 -6.49 16.71
N ILE A 62 -6.11 -6.53 15.38
CA ILE A 62 -7.15 -5.85 14.60
C ILE A 62 -7.48 -6.64 13.33
N ILE A 63 -8.77 -6.71 13.00
CA ILE A 63 -9.21 -7.04 11.65
C ILE A 63 -9.20 -5.75 10.86
N THR A 64 -8.36 -5.68 9.85
CA THR A 64 -8.24 -4.47 9.02
C THR A 64 -9.51 -4.26 8.20
N PRO A 65 -9.92 -2.99 7.99
CA PRO A 65 -11.10 -2.69 7.19
C PRO A 65 -10.91 -3.10 5.72
N GLY A 66 -11.97 -3.61 5.09
CA GLY A 66 -11.99 -4.03 3.68
C GLY A 66 -12.23 -5.54 3.50
N GLU A 67 -12.38 -5.96 2.24
CA GLU A 67 -12.41 -7.38 1.87
C GLU A 67 -11.01 -7.82 1.38
N PRO A 68 -10.55 -9.02 1.76
CA PRO A 68 -9.27 -9.56 1.30
C PRO A 68 -9.41 -9.87 -0.19
N THR A 69 -8.98 -8.93 -1.03
CA THR A 69 -9.23 -8.97 -2.48
C THR A 69 -8.20 -9.82 -3.21
N ILE A 70 -7.00 -9.99 -2.66
CA ILE A 70 -5.86 -10.74 -3.24
C ILE A 70 -4.95 -11.26 -2.10
N PRO A 71 -4.34 -12.45 -2.21
CA PRO A 71 -3.30 -12.89 -1.27
C PRO A 71 -2.17 -11.84 -1.16
N PRO A 72 -1.67 -11.56 0.06
CA PRO A 72 -0.74 -10.48 0.28
C PRO A 72 0.60 -10.76 -0.40
N GLN A 73 0.87 -10.06 -1.50
CA GLN A 73 2.16 -10.09 -2.18
C GLN A 73 2.77 -8.69 -2.17
N THR A 74 4.07 -8.63 -1.92
CA THR A 74 4.77 -7.37 -1.66
C THR A 74 5.23 -6.68 -2.95
N ILE A 75 5.33 -7.38 -4.09
CA ILE A 75 5.74 -6.83 -5.40
C ILE A 75 5.13 -7.69 -6.53
N VAL A 76 4.38 -7.07 -7.46
CA VAL A 76 3.93 -7.71 -8.72
C VAL A 76 4.50 -6.91 -9.90
N ASP A 77 5.30 -7.55 -10.76
CA ASP A 77 5.79 -7.03 -12.06
C ASP A 77 6.24 -5.56 -12.08
N GLY A 78 7.07 -5.15 -11.12
CA GLY A 78 7.68 -3.81 -11.12
C GLY A 78 6.69 -2.64 -11.05
N SER A 79 5.43 -2.91 -10.74
CA SER A 79 4.34 -1.94 -10.69
C SER A 79 3.69 -2.00 -9.31
N VAL A 80 3.66 -0.86 -8.61
CA VAL A 80 3.02 -0.73 -7.30
C VAL A 80 1.51 -0.86 -7.51
N HIS A 81 0.93 -2.04 -7.30
CA HIS A 81 -0.51 -2.23 -7.54
C HIS A 81 -1.29 -3.09 -6.53
N ALA A 82 -2.54 -2.65 -6.40
CA ALA A 82 -3.75 -3.25 -5.83
C ALA A 82 -3.90 -3.32 -4.30
N GLY A 83 -2.83 -3.42 -3.52
CA GLY A 83 -2.94 -3.51 -2.04
C GLY A 83 -2.70 -2.22 -1.26
N LEU A 84 -2.24 -1.15 -1.92
CA LEU A 84 -1.86 0.11 -1.29
C LEU A 84 -2.39 1.26 -2.15
N ASP A 85 -3.46 1.90 -1.70
CA ASP A 85 -3.92 3.12 -2.32
C ASP A 85 -2.95 4.24 -1.90
N VAL A 86 -2.05 4.62 -2.79
CA VAL A 86 -1.00 5.62 -2.54
C VAL A 86 -1.64 7.00 -2.56
N SER A 87 -1.33 7.86 -1.58
CA SER A 87 -1.77 9.26 -1.64
C SER A 87 -0.87 10.05 -2.59
N LEU A 88 -1.41 11.07 -3.24
CA LEU A 88 -0.61 11.98 -4.06
C LEU A 88 0.49 12.68 -3.24
N GLY A 89 0.32 12.81 -1.93
CA GLY A 89 1.29 13.39 -1.00
C GLY A 89 2.48 12.48 -0.68
N ASP A 90 2.36 11.17 -0.87
CA ASP A 90 3.46 10.22 -0.69
C ASP A 90 4.50 10.29 -1.83
N LEU A 91 4.17 11.01 -2.90
CA LEU A 91 5.05 11.18 -4.06
C LEU A 91 6.15 12.19 -3.78
N ARG A 92 7.39 11.69 -3.78
CA ARG A 92 8.61 12.51 -3.87
C ARG A 92 8.79 13.14 -5.26
N ASP A 93 9.50 14.25 -5.33
CA ASP A 93 9.70 15.05 -6.57
C ASP A 93 10.35 14.31 -7.75
N TRP A 94 11.09 13.24 -7.46
CA TRP A 94 11.73 12.40 -8.47
C TRP A 94 10.77 11.36 -9.07
N HIS A 95 9.64 11.07 -8.43
CA HIS A 95 8.64 10.18 -9.01
C HIS A 95 8.06 10.80 -10.28
N ARG A 96 7.80 9.95 -11.28
CA ARG A 96 7.08 10.30 -12.49
C ARG A 96 5.85 9.43 -12.58
N LEU A 97 4.71 10.05 -12.87
CA LEU A 97 3.44 9.36 -13.02
C LEU A 97 3.07 9.25 -14.49
N ARG A 98 2.53 8.08 -14.83
CA ARG A 98 1.98 7.76 -16.14
C ARG A 98 0.55 7.29 -15.96
N ALA A 99 -0.36 7.87 -16.72
CA ALA A 99 -1.73 7.40 -16.85
C ALA A 99 -1.79 6.41 -18.02
N TRP A 100 -2.34 5.22 -17.77
CA TRP A 100 -2.58 4.18 -18.77
C TRP A 100 -4.08 3.94 -18.91
N CYS A 101 -4.62 4.11 -20.11
CA CYS A 101 -6.00 3.75 -20.39
C CYS A 101 -6.11 2.25 -20.68
N LYS A 102 -6.90 1.51 -19.89
CA LYS A 102 -7.11 0.08 -20.11
C LYS A 102 -7.91 -0.25 -21.38
N ASN A 103 -8.59 0.72 -21.98
CA ASN A 103 -9.44 0.51 -23.15
C ASN A 103 -8.67 0.63 -24.47
N CYS A 104 -7.93 1.72 -24.66
CA CYS A 104 -7.19 2.00 -25.90
C CYS A 104 -5.67 1.84 -25.76
N SER A 105 -5.20 1.37 -24.60
CA SER A 105 -3.77 1.24 -24.26
C SER A 105 -2.97 2.54 -24.40
N HIS A 106 -3.65 3.69 -24.43
CA HIS A 106 -3.00 4.99 -24.51
C HIS A 106 -2.29 5.32 -23.21
N HIS A 107 -1.06 5.81 -23.33
CA HIS A 107 -0.24 6.25 -22.21
C HIS A 107 -0.04 7.76 -22.27
N ALA A 108 -0.22 8.43 -21.13
CA ALA A 108 0.02 9.86 -21.01
C ALA A 108 0.82 10.14 -19.74
N GLU A 109 1.82 11.01 -19.83
CA GLU A 109 2.51 11.49 -18.62
C GLU A 109 1.61 12.48 -17.88
N VAL A 110 1.51 12.32 -16.57
CA VAL A 110 0.71 13.20 -15.71
C VAL A 110 1.60 13.81 -14.63
N LYS A 111 1.45 15.12 -14.42
CA LYS A 111 2.24 15.86 -13.43
C LYS A 111 1.63 15.70 -12.04
N PRO A 112 2.34 15.14 -11.05
CA PRO A 112 1.83 14.99 -9.67
C PRO A 112 1.33 16.31 -9.08
N ALA A 113 2.08 17.40 -9.27
CA ALA A 113 1.72 18.73 -8.76
C ALA A 113 0.35 19.22 -9.27
N ALA A 114 -0.01 18.90 -10.53
CA ALA A 114 -1.30 19.27 -11.10
C ALA A 114 -2.44 18.44 -10.50
N LEU A 115 -2.19 17.15 -10.25
CA LEU A 115 -3.15 16.27 -9.58
C LEU A 115 -3.34 16.67 -8.10
N ILE A 116 -2.26 16.99 -7.39
CA ILE A 116 -2.29 17.47 -6.00
C ILE A 116 -3.10 18.76 -5.90
N LYS A 117 -2.90 19.71 -6.83
CA LYS A 117 -3.67 20.96 -6.86
C LYS A 117 -5.17 20.71 -7.08
N ARG A 118 -5.54 19.67 -7.82
CA ARG A 118 -6.93 19.38 -8.20
C ARG A 118 -7.67 18.53 -7.17
N TYR A 119 -7.01 17.52 -6.60
CA TYR A 119 -7.63 16.52 -5.74
C TYR A 119 -7.17 16.60 -4.28
N GLY A 120 -6.10 17.34 -3.99
CA GLY A 120 -5.48 17.42 -2.66
C GLY A 120 -4.32 16.44 -2.51
N LYS A 121 -3.50 16.65 -1.45
CA LYS A 121 -2.36 15.77 -1.14
C LYS A 121 -2.81 14.41 -0.63
N ASP A 122 -3.89 14.38 0.15
CA ASP A 122 -4.42 13.15 0.74
C ASP A 122 -5.25 12.33 -0.24
N ALA A 123 -5.44 12.82 -1.47
CA ALA A 123 -6.17 12.09 -2.49
C ALA A 123 -5.41 10.85 -2.91
N LEU A 124 -6.13 9.73 -2.86
CA LEU A 124 -5.61 8.42 -3.18
C LEU A 124 -5.67 8.15 -4.69
N PHE A 125 -4.76 7.32 -5.17
CA PHE A 125 -4.68 6.97 -6.60
C PHE A 125 -5.98 6.38 -7.12
N SER A 126 -6.64 5.49 -6.37
CA SER A 126 -7.90 4.87 -6.80
C SER A 126 -9.02 5.90 -7.01
N THR A 127 -9.04 6.96 -6.20
CA THR A 127 -10.00 8.06 -6.33
C THR A 127 -9.69 8.89 -7.58
N VAL A 128 -8.40 9.17 -7.83
CA VAL A 128 -7.97 9.92 -9.01
C VAL A 128 -8.19 9.13 -10.29
N GLU A 129 -7.88 7.83 -10.30
CA GLU A 129 -8.10 6.89 -11.41
C GLU A 129 -9.55 6.86 -11.87
N LYS A 130 -10.51 6.85 -10.93
CA LYS A 130 -11.96 6.92 -11.22
C LYS A 130 -12.39 8.27 -11.80
N ALA A 131 -11.69 9.34 -11.48
CA ALA A 131 -12.01 10.70 -11.92
C ALA A 131 -11.30 11.08 -13.24
N LEU A 132 -10.32 10.30 -13.70
CA LEU A 132 -9.59 10.53 -14.93
C LEU A 132 -10.30 9.86 -16.11
N PHE A 133 -10.37 10.58 -17.22
CA PHE A 133 -10.91 10.09 -18.48
C PHE A 133 -9.81 10.11 -19.53
N CYS A 134 -9.75 9.06 -20.34
CA CYS A 134 -8.89 9.06 -21.50
C CYS A 134 -9.43 10.04 -22.55
N THR A 135 -8.54 10.86 -23.12
CA THR A 135 -8.86 11.80 -24.20
C THR A 135 -8.75 11.18 -25.60
N SER A 136 -8.14 9.99 -25.71
CA SER A 136 -7.82 9.34 -26.99
C SER A 136 -8.88 8.31 -27.42
N CYS A 137 -9.62 7.73 -26.47
CA CYS A 137 -10.89 7.06 -26.75
C CYS A 137 -12.03 7.93 -26.22
N ASP A 138 -13.25 7.78 -26.73
CA ASP A 138 -14.48 8.52 -26.35
C ASP A 138 -14.84 8.47 -24.85
N ARG A 139 -13.97 9.01 -23.98
CA ARG A 139 -14.09 9.18 -22.54
C ARG A 139 -14.42 7.91 -21.73
N GLY A 140 -14.19 6.70 -22.26
CA GLY A 140 -14.82 5.49 -21.71
C GLY A 140 -13.96 4.56 -20.84
N GLY A 141 -12.64 4.63 -20.88
CA GLY A 141 -11.81 3.59 -20.26
C GLY A 141 -11.36 3.91 -18.83
N PRO A 142 -11.43 2.97 -17.87
CA PRO A 142 -10.79 3.14 -16.57
C PRO A 142 -9.31 3.44 -16.76
N VAL A 143 -8.86 4.58 -16.21
CA VAL A 143 -7.47 5.02 -16.26
C VAL A 143 -6.74 4.45 -15.05
N ARG A 144 -5.55 3.91 -15.27
CA ARG A 144 -4.63 3.44 -14.23
C ARG A 144 -3.48 4.42 -14.08
N LEU A 145 -3.11 4.76 -12.85
CA LEU A 145 -1.93 5.55 -12.55
C LEU A 145 -0.76 4.64 -12.18
N GLU A 146 0.37 4.85 -12.83
CA GLU A 146 1.59 4.08 -12.67
C GLU A 146 2.74 5.00 -12.29
N ILE A 147 3.56 4.57 -11.33
CA ILE A 147 4.83 5.20 -11.01
C ILE A 147 5.86 4.59 -11.96
N HIS A 148 6.16 5.27 -13.07
CA HIS A 148 6.92 4.69 -14.18
C HIS A 148 8.44 4.90 -14.07
N LYS A 149 8.92 5.81 -13.21
CA LYS A 149 10.36 6.05 -13.06
C LYS A 149 10.79 5.88 -11.63
N LEU A 150 11.43 4.74 -11.36
CA LEU A 150 12.19 4.48 -10.14
C LEU A 150 13.45 5.36 -10.13
N PRO A 151 13.99 5.72 -8.94
CA PRO A 151 15.20 6.52 -8.87
C PRO A 151 16.34 5.76 -9.55
N ARG A 152 17.04 6.44 -10.46
CA ARG A 152 18.31 5.93 -11.00
C ARG A 152 19.40 6.25 -9.98
N ASN A 153 20.17 5.24 -9.59
CA ASN A 153 21.45 5.40 -8.89
C ASN A 153 22.41 6.26 -9.71
#